data_AF-A0A0C9TUX8-F1
#
_entry.id   AF-A0A0C9TUX8-F1
#
_cell.length_a   1.000
_cell.length_b   1.000
_cell.length_c   1.000
_cell.angle_alpha   90.00
_cell.angle_beta   90.00
_cell.angle_gamma   90.00
#
_symmetry.space_group_name_H-M   'P 1'
#
loop_
_entity.id
_entity.type
_entity.pdbx_description
1 polymer ?
#
loop_
_entity_poly.entity_id
_entity_poly.type
_entity_poly.pdbx_seq_one_letter_code
_entity_poly.pdbx_strand_id
1 'polypeptide(L)'
;MYNRRPEGSVEAPTDVILTPSVTYSYPYAPNPVDMEEDSMAEAQSHIDPTVTQLFYTSNMAHDLYGFTEVVGNFQQYNFGRGGAEGDTVIANTQDGSGFNNANFMMLPDRQNGRCRMYLWNTASPYPDGDMEAGIVIHELAHGVSTCLTGGPKNSGCLSWDESSGMGEGWGDFIATSVRSTSTYSNYAMGAWASNRKDRIRNYVYSLDTTINPSTYKTLDKPGYWGVHAIRDVWAEMLWVIQQRLIATYGFSETLLPLTPNADRSLTPNDFTDRRRSTRSPANPIFSFPSTAIHC
;
A
#
# COMPACT_ATOMS: atom_id res chain seq x y z
N MET A 1 -1.96 -25.02 -9.35
CA MET A 1 -2.22 -23.83 -8.51
C MET A 1 -2.73 -24.39 -7.17
N TYR A 2 -1.85 -24.50 -6.18
CA TYR A 2 -2.23 -25.00 -4.86
C TYR A 2 -2.70 -23.81 -4.03
N ASN A 3 -4.00 -23.76 -3.70
CA ASN A 3 -4.51 -22.85 -2.67
C ASN A 3 -4.01 -23.38 -1.32
N ARG A 4 -2.79 -23.00 -0.93
CA ARG A 4 -2.19 -23.33 0.37
C ARG A 4 -2.36 -22.14 1.30
N ARG A 5 -2.93 -22.38 2.48
CA ARG A 5 -2.98 -21.41 3.58
C ARG A 5 -1.98 -21.88 4.64
N PRO A 6 -1.12 -21.00 5.18
CA PRO A 6 -0.22 -21.37 6.26
C PRO A 6 -1.03 -21.85 7.48
N GLU A 7 -0.54 -22.89 8.15
CA GLU A 7 -1.11 -23.37 9.41
C GLU A 7 -0.34 -22.75 10.58
N GLY A 8 -1.02 -21.96 11.41
CA GLY A 8 -0.41 -21.37 12.60
C GLY A 8 -0.24 -22.40 13.72
N SER A 9 0.76 -22.21 14.58
CA SER A 9 0.93 -23.02 15.78
C SER A 9 0.04 -22.48 16.91
N VAL A 10 -0.60 -23.38 17.66
CA VAL A 10 -1.36 -23.00 18.85
C VAL A 10 -0.43 -23.15 20.05
N GLU A 11 -0.12 -22.04 20.71
CA GLU A 11 0.51 -22.10 22.03
C GLU A 11 -0.58 -22.34 23.08
N ALA A 12 -0.47 -23.44 23.83
CA ALA A 12 -1.36 -23.70 24.94
C ALA A 12 -1.16 -22.58 25.99
N PRO A 13 -2.25 -21.93 26.47
CA PRO A 13 -2.12 -20.88 27.47
C PRO A 13 -1.37 -21.41 28.71
N THR A 14 -0.32 -20.71 29.13
CA THR A 14 0.34 -20.99 30.42
C THR A 14 -0.52 -20.55 31.61
N ASP A 15 -1.54 -19.72 31.35
CA ASP A 15 -2.53 -19.26 32.33
C ASP A 15 -3.97 -19.42 31.79
N VAL A 16 -4.87 -19.94 32.63
CA VAL A 16 -6.27 -20.33 32.32
C VAL A 16 -7.17 -19.14 31.91
N ILE A 17 -6.63 -17.92 31.88
CA ILE A 17 -7.37 -16.67 31.60
C ILE A 17 -7.18 -16.19 30.15
N LEU A 18 -6.19 -16.70 29.41
CA LEU A 18 -5.94 -16.27 28.03
C LEU A 18 -6.61 -17.21 27.01
N THR A 19 -7.26 -16.62 26.00
CA THR A 19 -7.63 -17.32 24.78
C THR A 19 -6.38 -17.87 24.10
N PRO A 20 -6.40 -19.11 23.57
CA PRO A 20 -5.25 -19.64 22.83
C PRO A 20 -4.85 -18.68 21.71
N SER A 21 -3.59 -18.24 21.71
CA SER A 21 -3.02 -17.44 20.63
C SER A 21 -2.52 -18.35 19.53
N VAL A 22 -2.87 -18.03 18.29
CA VAL A 22 -2.31 -18.69 17.11
C VAL A 22 -1.11 -17.87 16.65
N THR A 23 0.06 -18.50 16.59
CA THR A 23 1.31 -17.88 16.16
C THR A 23 1.60 -18.26 14.71
N TYR A 24 1.79 -17.26 13.86
CA TYR A 24 2.25 -17.42 12.47
C TYR A 24 3.70 -16.92 12.39
N SER A 25 4.65 -17.82 12.59
CA SER A 25 6.08 -17.51 12.58
C SER A 25 6.80 -18.54 11.73
N TYR A 26 7.33 -18.10 10.60
CA TYR A 26 8.04 -18.95 9.65
C TYR A 26 9.37 -18.29 9.30
N PRO A 27 10.47 -19.06 9.21
CA PRO A 27 11.76 -18.50 8.81
C PRO A 27 11.70 -18.04 7.35
N TYR A 28 12.24 -16.85 7.08
CA TYR A 28 12.46 -16.35 5.72
C TYR A 28 13.95 -16.09 5.52
N ALA A 29 14.62 -16.97 4.77
CA ALA A 29 16.05 -16.90 4.53
C ALA A 29 16.38 -17.50 3.14
N PRO A 30 15.99 -16.82 2.05
CA PRO A 30 16.27 -17.28 0.70
C PRO A 30 17.78 -17.37 0.46
N ASN A 31 18.23 -18.50 -0.06
CA ASN A 31 19.63 -18.81 -0.33
C ASN A 31 19.99 -18.45 -1.77
N PRO A 32 21.22 -17.96 -2.02
CA PRO A 32 21.75 -17.85 -3.37
C PRO A 32 21.65 -19.20 -4.10
N VAL A 33 21.18 -19.17 -5.35
CA VAL A 33 21.13 -20.35 -6.21
C VAL A 33 22.04 -20.17 -7.42
N ASP A 34 22.65 -21.27 -7.85
CA ASP A 34 23.63 -21.29 -8.95
C ASP A 34 22.95 -21.26 -10.34
N MET A 35 21.71 -21.76 -10.43
CA MET A 35 20.95 -21.82 -11.67
C MET A 35 19.62 -21.05 -11.57
N GLU A 36 19.26 -20.35 -12.64
CA GLU A 36 18.01 -19.59 -12.71
C GLU A 36 16.77 -20.49 -12.53
N GLU A 37 16.83 -21.73 -13.02
CA GLU A 37 15.75 -22.72 -12.88
C GLU A 37 15.43 -23.03 -11.40
N ASP A 38 16.43 -22.97 -10.53
CA ASP A 38 16.26 -23.20 -9.09
C ASP A 38 15.73 -21.96 -8.34
N SER A 39 15.79 -20.77 -8.96
CA SER A 39 15.37 -19.51 -8.32
C SER A 39 13.88 -19.49 -7.99
N MET A 40 13.06 -20.07 -8.88
CA MET A 40 11.62 -20.18 -8.64
C MET A 40 11.32 -21.18 -7.52
N ALA A 41 12.00 -22.32 -7.50
CA ALA A 41 11.83 -23.33 -6.45
C ALA A 41 12.24 -22.77 -5.08
N GLU A 42 13.32 -21.96 -5.03
CA GLU A 42 13.75 -21.29 -3.81
C GLU A 42 12.75 -20.25 -3.31
N ALA A 43 12.16 -19.45 -4.20
CA ALA A 43 11.09 -18.53 -3.79
C ALA A 43 9.84 -19.27 -3.29
N GLN A 44 9.46 -20.35 -3.97
CA GLN A 44 8.29 -21.17 -3.61
C GLN A 44 8.48 -21.95 -2.30
N SER A 45 9.73 -22.28 -1.93
CA SER A 45 10.03 -22.93 -0.64
C SER A 45 9.70 -22.03 0.56
N HIS A 46 9.58 -20.71 0.33
CA HIS A 46 9.24 -19.69 1.31
C HIS A 46 7.78 -19.21 1.25
N ILE A 47 6.86 -20.00 0.68
CA ILE A 47 5.46 -19.56 0.51
C ILE A 47 4.74 -19.23 1.82
N ASP A 48 5.00 -19.95 2.92
CA ASP A 48 4.31 -19.74 4.20
C ASP A 48 4.63 -18.36 4.85
N PRO A 49 5.91 -17.94 4.99
CA PRO A 49 6.22 -16.58 5.42
C PRO A 49 5.71 -15.52 4.44
N THR A 50 5.76 -15.77 3.12
CA THR A 50 5.24 -14.83 2.11
C THR A 50 3.74 -14.58 2.28
N VAL A 51 2.92 -15.63 2.40
CA VAL A 51 1.47 -15.50 2.63
C VAL A 51 1.18 -14.77 3.94
N THR A 52 1.96 -15.06 4.98
CA THR A 52 1.83 -14.38 6.27
C THR A 52 2.15 -12.89 6.14
N GLN A 53 3.20 -12.53 5.40
CA GLN A 53 3.61 -11.15 5.18
C GLN A 53 2.58 -10.37 4.33
N LEU A 54 2.08 -10.96 3.24
CA LEU A 54 1.04 -10.33 2.41
C LEU A 54 -0.23 -10.09 3.23
N PHE A 55 -0.64 -11.09 4.01
CA PHE A 55 -1.81 -10.98 4.88
C PHE A 55 -1.61 -9.88 5.93
N TYR A 56 -0.46 -9.85 6.61
CA TYR A 56 -0.13 -8.82 7.59
C TYR A 56 -0.18 -7.42 6.98
N THR A 57 0.56 -7.18 5.90
CA THR A 57 0.62 -5.85 5.26
C THR A 57 -0.76 -5.42 4.75
N SER A 58 -1.55 -6.34 4.21
CA SER A 58 -2.89 -6.02 3.70
C SER A 58 -3.85 -5.59 4.80
N ASN A 59 -3.83 -6.28 5.95
CA ASN A 59 -4.69 -5.91 7.08
C ASN A 59 -4.21 -4.62 7.77
N MET A 60 -2.90 -4.42 7.90
CA MET A 60 -2.35 -3.15 8.40
C MET A 60 -2.73 -1.98 7.49
N ALA A 61 -2.71 -2.17 6.17
CA ALA A 61 -3.14 -1.15 5.22
C ALA A 61 -4.66 -0.87 5.30
N HIS A 62 -5.47 -1.92 5.43
CA HIS A 62 -6.92 -1.80 5.66
C HIS A 62 -7.22 -0.89 6.86
N ASP A 63 -6.56 -1.14 7.99
CA ASP A 63 -6.77 -0.36 9.21
C ASP A 63 -6.21 1.06 9.10
N LEU A 64 -5.10 1.22 8.39
CA LEU A 64 -4.45 2.52 8.17
C LEU A 64 -5.31 3.50 7.38
N TYR A 65 -5.99 3.04 6.34
CA TYR A 65 -6.72 3.94 5.45
C TYR A 65 -7.93 4.60 6.12
N GLY A 66 -8.37 4.10 7.29
CA GLY A 66 -9.56 4.64 7.97
C GLY A 66 -10.81 4.58 7.09
N PHE A 67 -10.77 3.73 6.07
CA PHE A 67 -11.79 3.56 5.04
C PHE A 67 -12.89 2.70 5.65
N THR A 68 -14.09 3.28 5.79
CA THR A 68 -15.22 2.65 6.50
C THR A 68 -16.20 2.01 5.52
N GLU A 69 -17.09 1.18 6.05
CA GLU A 69 -18.06 0.40 5.29
C GLU A 69 -18.95 1.31 4.43
N VAL A 70 -19.40 2.44 4.99
CA VAL A 70 -20.29 3.38 4.30
C VAL A 70 -19.63 4.01 3.06
N VAL A 71 -18.31 4.14 3.05
CA VAL A 71 -17.55 4.69 1.93
C VAL A 71 -16.98 3.61 1.01
N GLY A 72 -17.36 2.34 1.20
CA GLY A 72 -17.04 1.23 0.28
C GLY A 72 -15.74 0.50 0.58
N ASN A 73 -15.39 0.31 1.85
CA ASN A 73 -14.23 -0.50 2.21
C ASN A 73 -14.40 -1.99 1.90
N PHE A 74 -13.28 -2.71 1.82
CA PHE A 74 -13.25 -4.12 1.44
C PHE A 74 -13.42 -5.03 2.66
N GLN A 75 -14.65 -5.48 2.92
CA GLN A 75 -14.94 -6.31 4.09
C GLN A 75 -15.94 -7.42 3.77
N GLN A 76 -15.61 -8.64 4.20
CA GLN A 76 -16.51 -9.79 4.03
C GLN A 76 -17.81 -9.61 4.85
N TYR A 77 -17.69 -8.98 6.02
CA TYR A 77 -18.80 -8.73 6.94
C TYR A 77 -18.67 -7.32 7.52
N ASN A 78 -19.72 -6.50 7.36
CA ASN A 78 -19.72 -5.10 7.80
C ASN A 78 -20.25 -4.92 9.22
N PHE A 79 -20.67 -6.02 9.89
CA PHE A 79 -21.21 -6.02 11.25
C PHE A 79 -22.39 -5.05 11.45
N GLY A 80 -23.17 -4.81 10.40
CA GLY A 80 -24.30 -3.87 10.42
C GLY A 80 -23.91 -2.38 10.43
N ARG A 81 -22.64 -2.03 10.14
CA ARG A 81 -22.17 -0.63 10.12
C ARG A 81 -22.50 0.15 8.84
N GLY A 82 -23.18 -0.49 7.89
CA GLY A 82 -23.57 0.12 6.60
C GLY A 82 -22.70 -0.41 5.46
N GLY A 83 -22.73 0.28 4.31
CA GLY A 83 -21.99 -0.16 3.11
C GLY A 83 -22.61 -1.39 2.43
N ALA A 84 -21.95 -1.87 1.39
CA ALA A 84 -22.17 -3.22 0.90
C ALA A 84 -21.08 -4.14 1.48
N GLU A 85 -21.48 -5.35 1.85
CA GLU A 85 -20.57 -6.37 2.40
C GLU A 85 -20.28 -7.44 1.35
N GLY A 86 -19.29 -8.28 1.64
CA GLY A 86 -18.97 -9.44 0.80
C GLY A 86 -18.00 -9.13 -0.34
N ASP A 87 -17.16 -8.12 -0.14
CA ASP A 87 -16.21 -7.59 -1.13
C ASP A 87 -14.77 -7.62 -0.59
N THR A 88 -14.41 -8.65 0.16
CA THR A 88 -13.04 -8.81 0.70
C THR A 88 -11.99 -8.79 -0.42
N VAL A 89 -10.78 -8.32 -0.09
CA VAL A 89 -9.65 -8.42 -1.03
C VAL A 89 -9.18 -9.87 -1.12
N ILE A 90 -9.20 -10.42 -2.33
CA ILE A 90 -8.47 -11.65 -2.67
C ILE A 90 -7.03 -11.25 -2.97
N ALA A 91 -6.12 -11.57 -2.04
CA ALA A 91 -4.70 -11.28 -2.19
C ALA A 91 -3.94 -12.57 -2.55
N ASN A 92 -3.44 -12.65 -3.79
CA ASN A 92 -2.69 -13.79 -4.31
C ASN A 92 -1.19 -13.53 -4.19
N THR A 93 -0.51 -14.33 -3.38
CA THR A 93 0.95 -14.39 -3.29
C THR A 93 1.55 -15.15 -4.47
N GLN A 94 2.73 -14.74 -4.93
CA GLN A 94 3.50 -15.43 -5.97
C GLN A 94 2.63 -15.89 -7.16
N ASP A 95 1.69 -15.04 -7.58
CA ASP A 95 0.70 -15.39 -8.59
C ASP A 95 1.39 -15.69 -9.93
N GLY A 96 1.20 -16.92 -10.43
CA GLY A 96 1.90 -17.41 -11.62
C GLY A 96 1.43 -16.82 -12.96
N SER A 97 0.59 -15.78 -12.95
CA SER A 97 0.15 -15.11 -14.19
C SER A 97 1.19 -14.13 -14.76
N GLY A 98 2.29 -13.84 -14.04
CA GLY A 98 3.35 -12.97 -14.53
C GLY A 98 4.59 -12.93 -13.63
N PHE A 99 5.55 -12.11 -14.03
CA PHE A 99 6.75 -11.75 -13.26
C PHE A 99 6.97 -10.24 -13.32
N ASN A 100 7.80 -9.71 -12.41
CA ASN A 100 8.29 -8.32 -12.41
C ASN A 100 7.20 -7.24 -12.37
N ASN A 101 6.10 -7.54 -11.73
CA ASN A 101 4.99 -6.61 -11.61
C ASN A 101 4.12 -6.96 -10.40
N ALA A 102 3.05 -6.21 -10.21
CA ALA A 102 1.90 -6.60 -9.42
C ALA A 102 0.66 -5.96 -10.08
N ASN A 103 -0.54 -6.25 -9.57
CA ASN A 103 -1.71 -5.44 -9.93
C ASN A 103 -2.84 -5.64 -8.91
N PHE A 104 -3.65 -4.60 -8.81
CA PHE A 104 -4.95 -4.65 -8.15
C PHE A 104 -6.07 -4.49 -9.18
N MET A 105 -6.93 -5.49 -9.26
CA MET A 105 -8.16 -5.40 -10.04
C MET A 105 -9.31 -5.00 -9.12
N MET A 106 -9.80 -3.78 -9.33
CA MET A 106 -11.03 -3.32 -8.69
C MET A 106 -12.23 -3.62 -9.59
N LEU A 107 -13.27 -4.19 -9.00
CA LEU A 107 -14.60 -4.33 -9.62
C LEU A 107 -15.56 -3.42 -8.83
N PRO A 108 -16.69 -2.98 -9.42
CA PRO A 108 -17.69 -2.21 -8.69
C PRO A 108 -18.10 -2.92 -7.39
N ASP A 109 -18.35 -2.13 -6.34
CA ASP A 109 -18.74 -2.55 -4.99
C ASP A 109 -19.68 -3.77 -4.96
N ARG A 110 -19.45 -4.71 -4.01
CA ARG A 110 -19.94 -6.11 -3.92
C ARG A 110 -19.16 -7.18 -4.69
N GLN A 111 -18.01 -6.84 -5.24
CA GLN A 111 -17.13 -7.82 -5.86
C GLN A 111 -15.76 -7.73 -5.21
N ASN A 112 -15.22 -8.89 -4.85
CA ASN A 112 -13.90 -8.98 -4.26
C ASN A 112 -12.87 -8.30 -5.16
N GLY A 113 -12.21 -7.26 -4.64
CA GLY A 113 -11.00 -6.73 -5.25
C GLY A 113 -9.94 -7.85 -5.31
N ARG A 114 -9.13 -7.88 -6.38
CA ARG A 114 -8.12 -8.92 -6.53
C ARG A 114 -6.73 -8.31 -6.65
N CYS A 115 -5.95 -8.44 -5.58
CA CYS A 115 -4.54 -8.08 -5.54
C CYS A 115 -3.71 -9.31 -5.96
N ARG A 116 -2.86 -9.15 -6.97
CA ARG A 116 -1.96 -10.20 -7.47
C ARG A 116 -0.54 -9.69 -7.36
N MET A 117 0.24 -10.34 -6.52
CA MET A 117 1.66 -10.08 -6.33
C MET A 117 2.47 -11.12 -7.08
N TYR A 118 3.58 -10.70 -7.69
CA TYR A 118 4.41 -11.57 -8.51
C TYR A 118 5.83 -11.70 -7.96
N LEU A 119 6.47 -12.80 -8.34
CA LEU A 119 7.91 -12.96 -8.24
C LEU A 119 8.62 -12.05 -9.25
N TRP A 120 9.84 -11.67 -8.93
CA TRP A 120 10.69 -10.86 -9.79
C TRP A 120 11.89 -11.69 -10.26
N ASN A 121 12.05 -11.87 -11.56
CA ASN A 121 13.20 -12.60 -12.12
C ASN A 121 14.39 -11.67 -12.45
N THR A 122 14.62 -10.69 -11.57
CA THR A 122 15.62 -9.63 -11.72
C THR A 122 16.93 -9.92 -10.96
N ALA A 123 16.92 -10.93 -10.08
CA ALA A 123 18.06 -11.41 -9.31
C ALA A 123 17.96 -12.92 -9.09
N SER A 124 19.02 -13.53 -8.53
CA SER A 124 19.06 -14.94 -8.15
C SER A 124 19.33 -15.06 -6.63
N PRO A 125 18.45 -15.70 -5.85
CA PRO A 125 17.13 -16.21 -6.24
C PRO A 125 16.17 -15.06 -6.58
N TYR A 126 15.02 -15.40 -7.17
CA TYR A 126 13.99 -14.43 -7.56
C TYR A 126 13.46 -13.68 -6.33
N PRO A 127 13.59 -12.34 -6.24
CA PRO A 127 12.97 -11.59 -5.15
C PRO A 127 11.45 -11.74 -5.17
N ASP A 128 10.87 -11.92 -4.00
CA ASP A 128 9.43 -12.08 -3.83
C ASP A 128 8.75 -10.73 -3.61
N GLY A 129 7.99 -10.23 -4.59
CA GLY A 129 7.38 -8.90 -4.53
C GLY A 129 6.41 -8.71 -3.36
N ASP A 130 5.83 -9.81 -2.85
CA ASP A 130 5.01 -9.86 -1.64
C ASP A 130 5.76 -9.39 -0.38
N MET A 131 7.09 -9.54 -0.35
CA MET A 131 7.95 -9.13 0.76
C MET A 131 8.34 -7.65 0.69
N GLU A 132 8.04 -6.96 -0.42
CA GLU A 132 8.24 -5.52 -0.55
C GLU A 132 6.94 -4.76 -0.23
N ALA A 133 6.82 -4.33 1.04
CA ALA A 133 5.62 -3.63 1.52
C ALA A 133 5.21 -2.43 0.66
N GLY A 134 6.16 -1.73 0.03
CA GLY A 134 5.87 -0.61 -0.87
C GLY A 134 5.05 -1.01 -2.09
N ILE A 135 5.31 -2.19 -2.68
CA ILE A 135 4.53 -2.70 -3.82
C ILE A 135 3.14 -3.11 -3.35
N VAL A 136 3.06 -3.88 -2.25
CA VAL A 136 1.76 -4.31 -1.69
C VAL A 136 0.86 -3.11 -1.35
N ILE A 137 1.41 -2.09 -0.69
CA ILE A 137 0.65 -0.87 -0.32
C ILE A 137 0.21 -0.10 -1.56
N HIS A 138 1.06 0.01 -2.59
CA HIS A 138 0.72 0.63 -3.86
C HIS A 138 -0.50 -0.05 -4.50
N GLU A 139 -0.50 -1.38 -4.57
CA GLU A 139 -1.62 -2.13 -5.14
C GLU A 139 -2.91 -1.93 -4.33
N LEU A 140 -2.84 -2.00 -3.01
CA LEU A 140 -4.01 -1.78 -2.15
C LEU A 140 -4.55 -0.35 -2.26
N ALA A 141 -3.67 0.63 -2.50
CA ALA A 141 -4.06 2.02 -2.73
C ALA A 141 -4.80 2.24 -4.05
N HIS A 142 -4.63 1.37 -5.07
CA HIS A 142 -5.52 1.39 -6.24
C HIS A 142 -6.97 1.07 -5.86
N GLY A 143 -7.19 0.09 -4.99
CA GLY A 143 -8.53 -0.23 -4.48
C GLY A 143 -9.19 0.96 -3.80
N VAL A 144 -8.44 1.63 -2.91
CA VAL A 144 -8.92 2.82 -2.17
C VAL A 144 -9.21 3.98 -3.11
N SER A 145 -8.25 4.36 -3.96
CA SER A 145 -8.40 5.51 -4.86
C SER A 145 -9.51 5.30 -5.88
N THR A 146 -9.65 4.09 -6.43
CA THR A 146 -10.73 3.75 -7.37
C THR A 146 -12.10 3.78 -6.70
N CYS A 147 -12.21 3.30 -5.46
CA CYS A 147 -13.50 3.29 -4.75
C CYS A 147 -13.93 4.70 -4.31
N LEU A 148 -12.98 5.55 -3.91
CA LEU A 148 -13.26 6.91 -3.47
C LEU A 148 -13.52 7.87 -4.63
N THR A 149 -12.90 7.66 -5.79
CA THR A 149 -13.05 8.53 -6.96
C THR A 149 -14.32 8.16 -7.72
N GLY A 150 -15.33 9.04 -7.72
CA GLY A 150 -16.64 8.77 -8.31
C GLY A 150 -17.60 7.92 -7.46
N GLY A 151 -17.13 7.53 -6.27
CA GLY A 151 -17.89 6.78 -5.26
C GLY A 151 -17.94 5.27 -5.49
N PRO A 152 -18.38 4.49 -4.48
CA PRO A 152 -18.16 3.04 -4.43
C PRO A 152 -18.73 2.24 -5.59
N LYS A 153 -19.80 2.77 -6.22
CA LYS A 153 -20.50 2.11 -7.32
C LYS A 153 -19.87 2.37 -8.70
N ASN A 154 -18.82 3.17 -8.79
CA ASN A 154 -18.21 3.55 -10.06
C ASN A 154 -16.69 3.37 -10.02
N SER A 155 -16.20 2.27 -10.61
CA SER A 155 -14.77 1.98 -10.71
C SER A 155 -14.10 2.53 -11.97
N GLY A 156 -14.81 3.32 -12.80
CA GLY A 156 -14.32 3.81 -14.09
C GLY A 156 -13.58 5.15 -14.05
N CYS A 157 -13.52 5.79 -12.88
CA CYS A 157 -13.11 7.19 -12.75
C CYS A 157 -11.60 7.44 -12.80
N LEU A 158 -10.79 6.39 -12.69
CA LEU A 158 -9.33 6.44 -12.81
C LEU A 158 -8.82 5.56 -13.96
N SER A 159 -9.64 5.35 -14.99
CA SER A 159 -9.32 4.41 -16.07
C SER A 159 -8.68 5.05 -17.30
N TRP A 160 -8.56 6.38 -17.37
CA TRP A 160 -8.14 7.08 -18.59
C TRP A 160 -7.09 8.18 -18.35
N ASP A 161 -6.06 8.17 -19.20
CA ASP A 161 -5.04 9.22 -19.33
C ASP A 161 -4.52 9.76 -17.97
N GLU A 162 -4.75 11.05 -17.71
CA GLU A 162 -4.27 11.74 -16.51
C GLU A 162 -4.90 11.20 -15.22
N SER A 163 -6.18 10.81 -15.27
CA SER A 163 -6.86 10.21 -14.10
C SER A 163 -6.21 8.88 -13.70
N SER A 164 -5.84 8.05 -14.67
CA SER A 164 -5.14 6.79 -14.41
C SER A 164 -3.73 7.02 -13.89
N GLY A 165 -3.02 8.00 -14.44
CA GLY A 165 -1.72 8.41 -13.93
C GLY A 165 -1.76 8.95 -12.50
N MET A 166 -2.81 9.69 -12.12
CA MET A 166 -3.01 10.11 -10.73
C MET A 166 -3.32 8.92 -9.81
N GLY A 167 -4.10 7.94 -10.27
CA GLY A 167 -4.36 6.67 -9.57
C GLY A 167 -3.08 5.95 -9.18
N GLU A 168 -2.20 5.75 -10.15
CA GLU A 168 -0.84 5.24 -9.97
C GLU A 168 0.00 6.11 -9.00
N GLY A 169 -0.10 7.44 -9.12
CA GLY A 169 0.67 8.37 -8.30
C GLY A 169 0.25 8.37 -6.84
N TRP A 170 -1.04 8.17 -6.54
CA TRP A 170 -1.50 7.95 -5.17
C TRP A 170 -0.95 6.67 -4.58
N GLY A 171 -0.87 5.59 -5.36
CA GLY A 171 -0.26 4.34 -4.92
C GLY A 171 1.19 4.55 -4.47
N ASP A 172 2.00 5.20 -5.30
CA ASP A 172 3.39 5.51 -4.97
C ASP A 172 3.52 6.48 -3.80
N PHE A 173 2.70 7.53 -3.75
CA PHE A 173 2.70 8.50 -2.65
C PHE A 173 2.35 7.84 -1.31
N ILE A 174 1.31 7.02 -1.26
CA ILE A 174 0.88 6.34 -0.03
C ILE A 174 1.95 5.35 0.42
N ALA A 175 2.45 4.51 -0.48
CA ALA A 175 3.53 3.58 -0.19
C ALA A 175 4.78 4.29 0.36
N THR A 176 5.15 5.42 -0.25
CA THR A 176 6.29 6.23 0.16
C THR A 176 6.06 6.91 1.51
N SER A 177 4.84 7.39 1.75
CA SER A 177 4.45 8.03 3.01
C SER A 177 4.52 7.07 4.19
N VAL A 178 3.99 5.85 4.02
CA VAL A 178 3.94 4.83 5.09
C VAL A 178 5.33 4.38 5.52
N ARG A 179 6.27 4.27 4.57
CA ARG A 179 7.66 3.90 4.85
C ARG A 179 8.56 5.10 5.17
N SER A 180 8.00 6.31 5.21
CA SER A 180 8.76 7.50 5.56
C SER A 180 9.08 7.52 7.06
N THR A 181 10.20 8.13 7.43
CA THR A 181 10.61 8.25 8.84
C THR A 181 10.76 9.71 9.23
N SER A 182 10.89 9.97 10.54
CA SER A 182 11.18 11.32 11.06
C SER A 182 12.45 11.93 10.49
N THR A 183 13.41 11.09 10.09
CA THR A 183 14.60 11.52 9.34
C THR A 183 14.30 11.48 7.85
N TYR A 184 14.40 12.64 7.20
CA TYR A 184 14.19 12.76 5.76
C TYR A 184 15.13 11.84 4.97
N SER A 185 14.61 11.22 3.91
CA SER A 185 15.36 10.43 2.94
C SER A 185 14.70 10.51 1.57
N ASN A 186 15.46 10.21 0.52
CA ASN A 186 14.91 10.01 -0.82
C ASN A 186 14.38 8.59 -0.93
N TYR A 187 13.27 8.40 -1.64
CA TYR A 187 12.61 7.09 -1.70
C TYR A 187 12.43 6.62 -3.15
N ALA A 188 13.00 5.45 -3.45
CA ALA A 188 12.79 4.72 -4.69
C ALA A 188 11.67 3.68 -4.54
N MET A 189 10.81 3.51 -5.53
CA MET A 189 9.82 2.42 -5.54
C MET A 189 10.41 1.12 -6.08
N GLY A 190 10.02 -0.03 -5.52
CA GLY A 190 10.35 -1.36 -6.03
C GLY A 190 11.85 -1.68 -6.11
N ALA A 191 12.71 -0.96 -5.39
CA ALA A 191 14.16 -1.00 -5.63
C ALA A 191 14.77 -2.37 -5.28
N TRP A 192 14.23 -3.02 -4.24
CA TRP A 192 14.69 -4.33 -3.80
C TRP A 192 14.18 -5.43 -4.75
N ALA A 193 12.87 -5.48 -5.01
CA ALA A 193 12.29 -6.51 -5.87
C ALA A 193 12.78 -6.41 -7.33
N SER A 194 12.97 -5.19 -7.84
CA SER A 194 13.51 -4.99 -9.18
C SER A 194 15.02 -5.19 -9.30
N ASN A 195 15.72 -5.38 -8.17
CA ASN A 195 17.19 -5.40 -8.11
C ASN A 195 17.83 -4.17 -8.79
N ARG A 196 17.18 -3.01 -8.63
CA ARG A 196 17.62 -1.74 -9.20
C ARG A 196 17.53 -0.67 -8.12
N LYS A 197 18.69 -0.30 -7.59
CA LYS A 197 18.85 0.67 -6.49
C LYS A 197 17.97 1.92 -6.64
N ASP A 198 17.83 2.44 -7.86
CA ASP A 198 17.16 3.73 -8.09
C ASP A 198 15.98 3.68 -9.10
N ARG A 199 15.64 2.56 -9.76
CA ARG A 199 14.90 2.63 -11.05
C ARG A 199 13.90 1.53 -11.41
N ILE A 200 12.68 1.61 -10.87
CA ILE A 200 11.47 1.30 -11.69
C ILE A 200 10.75 2.57 -12.16
N ARG A 201 11.02 3.72 -11.53
CA ARG A 201 10.51 5.04 -11.87
C ARG A 201 11.61 5.88 -12.54
N ASN A 202 11.26 7.00 -13.17
CA ASN A 202 12.26 7.84 -13.84
C ASN A 202 13.23 8.50 -12.86
N TYR A 203 12.73 8.89 -11.69
CA TYR A 203 13.47 9.52 -10.60
C TYR A 203 13.01 8.97 -9.26
N VAL A 204 13.86 9.08 -8.24
CA VAL A 204 13.46 8.84 -6.85
C VAL A 204 12.70 10.06 -6.32
N TYR A 205 11.77 9.85 -5.40
CA TYR A 205 11.04 10.96 -4.77
C TYR A 205 11.98 11.77 -3.88
N SER A 206 12.08 13.07 -4.13
CA SER A 206 13.17 13.89 -3.57
C SER A 206 12.86 15.38 -3.58
N LEU A 207 13.09 16.05 -2.43
CA LEU A 207 13.05 17.51 -2.32
C LEU A 207 14.16 18.23 -3.10
N ASP A 208 15.23 17.52 -3.45
CA ASP A 208 16.29 18.03 -4.29
C ASP A 208 15.89 17.95 -5.77
N THR A 209 15.66 19.12 -6.37
CA THR A 209 15.28 19.27 -7.78
C THR A 209 16.36 18.85 -8.78
N THR A 210 17.61 18.65 -8.33
CA THR A 210 18.67 18.07 -9.17
C THR A 210 18.55 16.55 -9.26
N ILE A 211 17.95 15.92 -8.24
CA ILE A 211 17.67 14.48 -8.19
C ILE A 211 16.33 14.18 -8.86
N ASN A 212 15.28 14.95 -8.55
CA ASN A 212 13.99 14.87 -9.22
C ASN A 212 13.58 16.24 -9.81
N PRO A 213 13.85 16.49 -11.10
CA PRO A 213 13.50 17.75 -11.76
C PRO A 213 12.04 17.79 -12.26
N SER A 214 11.19 16.85 -11.83
CA SER A 214 9.83 16.72 -12.34
C SER A 214 8.95 17.91 -11.93
N THR A 215 8.19 18.42 -12.89
CA THR A 215 7.20 19.49 -12.71
C THR A 215 5.95 19.14 -13.51
N TYR A 216 4.83 19.84 -13.34
CA TYR A 216 3.65 19.60 -14.18
C TYR A 216 3.96 19.76 -15.66
N LYS A 217 4.79 20.75 -16.02
CA LYS A 217 5.29 20.98 -17.38
C LYS A 217 6.11 19.82 -17.96
N THR A 218 6.60 18.91 -17.12
CA THR A 218 7.26 17.68 -17.61
C THR A 218 6.31 16.83 -18.45
N LEU A 219 5.00 16.90 -18.22
CA LEU A 219 3.98 16.16 -18.96
C LEU A 219 3.81 16.64 -20.42
N ASP A 220 4.21 17.88 -20.73
CA ASP A 220 4.18 18.43 -22.10
C ASP A 220 5.24 17.79 -23.01
N LYS A 221 6.20 17.02 -22.45
CA LYS A 221 7.31 16.45 -23.20
C LYS A 221 6.86 15.25 -24.03
N PRO A 222 7.35 15.09 -25.28
CA PRO A 222 7.15 13.88 -26.05
C PRO A 222 7.58 12.64 -25.26
N GLY A 223 6.71 11.62 -25.19
CA GLY A 223 6.94 10.40 -24.43
C GLY A 223 6.41 10.38 -22.99
N TYR A 224 5.85 11.48 -22.47
CA TYR A 224 5.28 11.57 -21.11
C TYR A 224 3.74 11.39 -21.04
N TRP A 225 3.13 10.85 -22.10
CA TRP A 225 1.67 10.67 -22.23
C TRP A 225 1.15 9.38 -21.56
N GLY A 226 2.05 8.50 -21.12
CA GLY A 226 1.67 7.26 -20.45
C GLY A 226 1.39 7.46 -18.97
N VAL A 227 0.51 6.61 -18.41
CA VAL A 227 0.12 6.60 -17.00
C VAL A 227 1.32 6.61 -16.04
N HIS A 228 2.40 5.92 -16.40
CA HIS A 228 3.64 5.86 -15.62
C HIS A 228 4.39 7.19 -15.53
N ALA A 229 4.31 8.03 -16.57
CA ALA A 229 4.98 9.33 -16.59
C ALA A 229 4.20 10.37 -15.77
N ILE A 230 2.88 10.29 -15.84
CA ILE A 230 1.95 11.12 -15.05
C ILE A 230 2.05 10.76 -13.55
N ARG A 231 2.12 9.46 -13.23
CA ARG A 231 2.38 8.94 -11.88
C ARG A 231 3.59 9.61 -11.23
N ASP A 232 4.73 9.58 -11.91
CA ASP A 232 6.00 10.05 -11.36
C ASP A 232 5.93 11.54 -10.98
N VAL A 233 5.23 12.35 -11.79
CA VAL A 233 5.01 13.78 -11.54
C VAL A 233 4.02 14.01 -10.40
N TRP A 234 2.89 13.29 -10.40
CA TRP A 234 1.85 13.45 -9.38
C TRP A 234 2.34 13.06 -7.99
N ALA A 235 2.97 11.89 -7.87
CA ALA A 235 3.52 11.40 -6.60
C ALA A 235 4.62 12.32 -6.06
N GLU A 236 5.47 12.89 -6.92
CA GLU A 236 6.49 13.87 -6.52
C GLU A 236 5.86 15.15 -5.96
N MET A 237 4.80 15.69 -6.60
CA MET A 237 4.10 16.85 -6.07
C MET A 237 3.53 16.60 -4.68
N LEU A 238 2.86 15.45 -4.49
CA LEU A 238 2.30 15.07 -3.19
C LEU A 238 3.38 14.85 -2.14
N TRP A 239 4.52 14.23 -2.52
CA TRP A 239 5.67 14.05 -1.66
C TRP A 239 6.23 15.39 -1.16
N VAL A 240 6.47 16.34 -2.06
CA VAL A 240 6.94 17.68 -1.70
C VAL A 240 5.94 18.36 -0.76
N ILE A 241 4.64 18.29 -1.04
CA ILE A 241 3.60 18.85 -0.17
C ILE A 241 3.68 18.24 1.24
N GLN A 242 3.71 16.91 1.34
CA GLN A 242 3.80 16.22 2.64
C GLN A 242 5.04 16.66 3.43
N GLN A 243 6.20 16.72 2.81
CA GLN A 243 7.43 17.10 3.51
C GLN A 243 7.42 18.56 3.96
N ARG A 244 6.78 19.48 3.21
CA ARG A 244 6.55 20.87 3.64
C ARG A 244 5.58 20.94 4.82
N LEU A 245 4.57 20.09 4.85
CA LEU A 245 3.66 19.96 5.99
C LEU A 245 4.41 19.41 7.22
N ILE A 246 5.24 18.37 7.06
CA ILE A 246 6.08 17.83 8.15
C ILE A 246 7.04 18.90 8.68
N ALA A 247 7.66 19.69 7.80
CA ALA A 247 8.55 20.79 8.23
C ALA A 247 7.79 21.87 9.03
N THR A 248 6.50 22.06 8.78
CA THR A 248 5.66 23.08 9.44
C THR A 248 5.04 22.57 10.74
N TYR A 249 4.59 21.32 10.75
CA TYR A 249 3.74 20.75 11.81
C TYR A 249 4.40 19.61 12.61
N GLY A 250 5.57 19.15 12.18
CA GLY A 250 6.27 18.00 12.76
C GLY A 250 5.89 16.67 12.11
N PHE A 251 6.73 15.66 12.34
CA PHE A 251 6.47 14.27 11.95
C PHE A 251 5.70 13.54 13.05
N SER A 252 4.71 12.74 12.67
CA SER A 252 3.97 11.87 13.60
C SER A 252 4.49 10.45 13.51
N GLU A 253 4.93 9.88 14.63
CA GLU A 253 5.38 8.48 14.70
C GLU A 253 4.24 7.48 14.70
N THR A 254 3.00 7.92 14.92
CA THR A 254 1.81 7.07 14.89
C THR A 254 1.07 7.22 13.57
N LEU A 255 1.05 6.13 12.79
CA LEU A 255 0.34 6.02 11.52
C LEU A 255 -1.17 5.78 11.70
N LEU A 256 -1.56 4.99 12.70
CA LEU A 256 -2.96 4.69 13.00
C LEU A 256 -3.57 5.74 13.96
N PRO A 257 -4.86 6.09 13.80
CA PRO A 257 -5.58 6.79 14.86
C PRO A 257 -5.60 5.91 16.12
N LEU A 258 -5.48 6.54 17.29
CA LEU A 258 -5.36 5.83 18.56
C LEU A 258 -6.56 4.90 18.80
N THR A 259 -6.28 3.71 19.32
CA THR A 259 -7.30 2.81 19.87
C THR A 259 -8.02 3.52 21.01
N PRO A 260 -9.36 3.62 21.00
CA PRO A 260 -10.09 4.15 22.15
C PRO A 260 -9.78 3.34 23.39
N ASN A 261 -9.62 4.02 24.52
CA ASN A 261 -9.55 3.42 25.84
C ASN A 261 -10.81 2.56 26.10
N ALA A 262 -10.77 1.73 27.16
CA ALA A 262 -11.91 0.88 27.53
C ALA A 262 -13.23 1.66 27.76
N ASP A 263 -13.14 2.97 28.07
CA ASP A 263 -14.27 3.88 28.23
C ASP A 263 -14.65 4.65 26.93
N ARG A 264 -14.05 4.27 25.80
CA ARG A 264 -14.14 4.91 24.46
C ARG A 264 -13.55 6.32 24.39
N SER A 265 -12.86 6.80 25.42
CA SER A 265 -12.08 8.03 25.31
C SER A 265 -10.84 7.79 24.44
N LEU A 266 -10.43 8.79 23.67
CA LEU A 266 -9.17 8.73 22.95
C LEU A 266 -8.08 9.31 23.85
N THR A 267 -6.92 8.66 23.93
CA THR A 267 -5.73 9.26 24.55
C THR A 267 -5.41 10.60 23.85
N PRO A 268 -5.23 11.72 24.58
CA PRO A 268 -4.86 12.99 23.99
C PRO A 268 -3.50 12.91 23.29
N ASN A 269 -3.48 13.15 21.98
CA ASN A 269 -2.27 13.40 21.20
C ASN A 269 -2.55 14.48 20.16
N ASP A 270 -1.59 14.75 19.26
CA ASP A 270 -1.72 15.77 18.23
C ASP A 270 -2.91 15.53 17.27
N PHE A 271 -3.50 14.32 17.25
CA PHE A 271 -4.73 14.00 16.49
C PHE A 271 -6.04 14.24 17.24
N THR A 272 -6.03 14.27 18.58
CA THR A 272 -7.26 14.28 19.41
C THR A 272 -7.38 15.50 20.32
N ASP A 273 -6.28 16.23 20.58
CA ASP A 273 -6.31 17.47 21.37
C ASP A 273 -6.64 18.70 20.51
N ARG A 274 -7.94 19.04 20.46
CA ARG A 274 -8.44 20.28 19.84
C ARG A 274 -7.86 21.56 20.45
N ARG A 275 -7.26 21.53 21.64
CA ARG A 275 -6.68 22.72 22.29
C ARG A 275 -5.26 23.05 21.82
N ARG A 276 -4.55 22.10 21.21
CA ARG A 276 -3.37 22.37 20.35
C ARG A 276 -3.73 22.58 18.87
N SER A 277 -4.91 22.12 18.45
CA SER A 277 -5.48 22.20 17.09
C SER A 277 -6.00 23.60 16.68
N THR A 278 -5.20 24.65 16.87
CA THR A 278 -5.33 25.83 15.99
C THR A 278 -4.41 25.73 14.78
N ARG A 279 -3.59 24.68 14.68
CA ARG A 279 -2.58 24.53 13.62
C ARG A 279 -2.48 23.16 12.93
N SER A 280 -2.91 22.04 13.51
CA SER A 280 -2.82 20.74 12.81
C SER A 280 -4.15 20.37 12.13
N PRO A 281 -4.23 20.32 10.78
CA PRO A 281 -5.31 19.62 10.11
C PRO A 281 -5.19 18.12 10.38
N ALA A 282 -6.34 17.45 10.48
CA ALA A 282 -6.42 15.99 10.48
C ALA A 282 -5.56 15.41 9.34
N ASN A 283 -4.93 14.26 9.59
CA ASN A 283 -3.91 13.64 8.74
C ASN A 283 -4.16 13.88 7.23
N PRO A 284 -3.42 14.79 6.57
CA PRO A 284 -3.70 15.17 5.18
C PRO A 284 -3.39 14.05 4.17
N ILE A 285 -2.77 12.95 4.62
CA ILE A 285 -2.33 11.81 3.78
C ILE A 285 -3.51 11.15 3.04
N PHE A 286 -4.71 11.10 3.65
CA PHE A 286 -5.87 10.38 3.09
C PHE A 286 -7.03 11.28 2.67
N SER A 287 -6.80 12.59 2.60
CA SER A 287 -7.79 13.52 2.05
C SER A 287 -7.72 13.46 0.52
N PHE A 288 -8.31 12.41 -0.08
CA PHE A 288 -8.48 12.34 -1.52
C PHE A 288 -9.42 13.48 -1.96
N PRO A 289 -9.03 14.34 -2.92
CA PRO A 289 -9.92 15.36 -3.43
C PRO A 289 -11.05 14.69 -4.22
N SER A 290 -12.11 14.29 -3.52
CA SER A 290 -13.33 13.71 -4.09
C SER A 290 -14.09 14.68 -5.01
N THR A 291 -13.71 15.96 -5.00
CA THR A 291 -14.37 17.04 -5.75
C THR A 291 -13.62 17.52 -6.99
N ALA A 292 -12.40 17.04 -7.28
CA ALA A 292 -11.57 17.63 -8.35
C ALA A 292 -11.46 16.79 -9.63
N ILE A 293 -11.75 15.49 -9.58
CA ILE A 293 -11.70 14.62 -10.78
C ILE A 293 -13.12 14.39 -11.27
N HIS A 294 -13.47 15.04 -12.37
CA HIS A 294 -14.67 14.70 -13.13
C HIS A 294 -14.46 13.35 -13.82
N CYS A 295 -15.15 12.33 -13.33
CA CYS A 295 -15.75 11.35 -14.25
C CYS A 295 -16.95 11.99 -14.95
#